data_AF-A0A3R9DZS1-F1
#
_entry.id   AF-A0A3R9DZS1-F1
#
_cell.length_a   1.000
_cell.length_b   1.000
_cell.length_c   1.000
_cell.angle_alpha   90.00
_cell.angle_beta   90.00
_cell.angle_gamma   90.00
#
_symmetry.space_group_name_H-M   'P 1'
#
loop_
_entity.id
_entity.type
_entity.pdbx_description
1 polymer ?
#
loop_
_entity_poly.entity_id
_entity_poly.type
_entity_poly.pdbx_seq_one_letter_code
_entity_poly.pdbx_strand_id
1 'polypeptide(L)'
;MVEVAGKLGWSEATLSRMETGLRNASSEEVAALLAVYQVTGARRAKLLEMSREAEVLARYEAEAVRIVESAVTSIPVLLQTSGYAGSLPAVPNLRPERQSVLDRKSGPTLLAYVDEVALHRVAGGPRLMAHQLRQLAAMTERAQVEVRVVPFGAGRHPAGFELLDFADAGPLVYVEQPGSGLVLDQAAHVEPYVRAVATLDSVALDPMRSRRLIEQLAARYESVVEARPQGGDFPGQQARLAGQHGDVPVVR
;
A
#
# COMPACT_ATOMS: atom_id res chain seq x y z
N MET A 1 21.76 -4.72 11.76
CA MET A 1 21.85 -5.26 10.38
C MET A 1 23.00 -6.25 10.21
N VAL A 2 24.26 -5.87 10.45
CA VAL A 2 25.45 -6.76 10.29
C VAL A 2 25.28 -8.13 10.97
N GLU A 3 24.84 -8.13 12.24
CA GLU A 3 24.65 -9.35 13.03
C GLU A 3 23.52 -10.24 12.50
N VAL A 4 22.45 -9.64 11.95
CA VAL A 4 21.28 -10.36 11.40
C VAL A 4 21.63 -10.95 10.05
N ALA A 5 22.31 -10.18 9.19
CA ALA A 5 22.79 -10.62 7.89
C ALA A 5 23.76 -11.80 8.03
N GLY A 6 24.71 -11.71 8.99
CA GLY A 6 25.64 -12.77 9.31
C GLY A 6 24.96 -14.06 9.81
N LYS A 7 23.94 -13.95 10.68
CA LYS A 7 23.18 -15.11 11.18
C LYS A 7 22.38 -15.83 10.09
N LEU A 8 21.99 -15.13 9.03
CA LEU A 8 21.20 -15.67 7.92
C LEU A 8 22.04 -16.04 6.69
N GLY A 9 23.35 -15.80 6.72
CA GLY A 9 24.23 -16.01 5.57
C GLY A 9 23.94 -15.07 4.40
N TRP A 10 23.32 -13.92 4.66
CA TRP A 10 23.00 -12.92 3.65
C TRP A 10 24.01 -11.77 3.66
N SER A 11 24.19 -11.09 2.53
CA SER A 11 24.92 -9.83 2.53
C SER A 11 24.10 -8.73 3.21
N GLU A 12 24.76 -7.77 3.84
CA GLU A 12 24.10 -6.60 4.43
C GLU A 12 23.28 -5.83 3.39
N ALA A 13 23.77 -5.76 2.15
CA ALA A 13 23.05 -5.14 1.04
C ALA A 13 21.76 -5.90 0.69
N THR A 14 21.74 -7.23 0.82
CA THR A 14 20.54 -8.03 0.62
C THR A 14 19.53 -7.82 1.75
N LEU A 15 19.98 -7.88 3.01
CA LEU A 15 19.13 -7.63 4.16
C LEU A 15 18.56 -6.20 4.14
N SER A 16 19.39 -5.20 3.87
CA SER A 16 18.98 -3.79 3.79
C SER A 16 17.93 -3.56 2.71
N ARG A 17 18.12 -4.12 1.51
CA ARG A 17 17.11 -4.02 0.44
C ARG A 17 15.79 -4.68 0.82
N MET A 18 15.83 -5.78 1.57
CA MET A 18 14.61 -6.41 2.09
C MET A 18 13.94 -5.54 3.15
N GLU A 19 14.68 -5.08 4.16
CA GLU A 19 14.17 -4.24 5.26
C GLU A 19 13.60 -2.90 4.75
N THR A 20 14.12 -2.36 3.67
CA THR A 20 13.68 -1.10 3.04
C THR A 20 12.62 -1.27 1.97
N GLY A 21 12.16 -2.50 1.71
CA GLY A 21 11.14 -2.78 0.69
C GLY A 21 11.62 -2.57 -0.75
N LEU A 22 12.93 -2.55 -0.98
CA LEU A 22 13.55 -2.52 -2.32
C LEU A 22 13.71 -3.93 -2.93
N ARG A 23 13.59 -4.98 -2.10
CA ARG A 23 13.56 -6.39 -2.52
C ARG A 23 12.51 -7.12 -1.69
N ASN A 24 11.74 -8.01 -2.33
CA ASN A 24 10.84 -8.90 -1.60
C ASN A 24 11.61 -9.97 -0.82
N ALA A 25 11.01 -10.38 0.30
CA ALA A 25 11.40 -11.58 1.02
C ALA A 25 10.37 -12.67 0.73
N SER A 26 10.83 -13.87 0.39
CA SER A 26 9.92 -15.03 0.32
C SER A 26 9.35 -15.36 1.70
N SER A 27 8.28 -16.14 1.76
CA SER A 27 7.70 -16.63 3.02
C SER A 27 8.71 -17.42 3.86
N GLU A 28 9.68 -18.08 3.21
CA GLU A 28 10.82 -18.74 3.86
C GLU A 28 11.82 -17.72 4.43
N GLU A 29 12.17 -16.67 3.68
CA GLU A 29 13.05 -15.59 4.13
C GLU A 29 12.41 -14.77 5.26
N VAL A 30 11.10 -14.53 5.19
CA VAL A 30 10.32 -13.93 6.29
C VAL A 30 10.35 -14.84 7.51
N ALA A 31 10.19 -16.16 7.35
CA ALA A 31 10.30 -17.11 8.46
C ALA A 31 11.68 -17.06 9.13
N ALA A 32 12.75 -16.94 8.33
CA ALA A 32 14.12 -16.84 8.81
C ALA A 32 14.35 -15.51 9.57
N LEU A 33 13.87 -14.38 9.03
CA LEU A 33 13.93 -13.09 9.70
C LEU A 33 13.17 -13.09 11.03
N LEU A 34 11.96 -13.62 11.05
CA LEU A 34 11.16 -13.72 12.27
C LEU A 34 11.84 -14.59 13.34
N ALA A 35 12.55 -15.65 12.93
CA ALA A 35 13.34 -16.46 13.85
C ALA A 35 14.50 -15.66 14.46
N VAL A 36 15.23 -14.89 13.66
CA VAL A 36 16.36 -14.07 14.16
C VAL A 36 15.89 -12.89 15.01
N TYR A 37 14.78 -12.26 14.64
CA TYR A 37 14.14 -11.21 15.44
C TYR A 37 13.36 -11.76 16.65
N GLN A 38 13.37 -13.08 16.86
CA GLN A 38 12.71 -13.76 17.98
C GLN A 38 11.20 -13.45 18.07
N VAL A 39 10.56 -13.20 16.92
CA VAL A 39 9.11 -13.04 16.84
C VAL A 39 8.48 -14.41 16.93
N THR A 40 7.65 -14.63 17.95
CA THR A 40 7.03 -15.94 18.25
C THR A 40 5.51 -15.82 18.41
N GLY A 41 4.85 -16.95 18.65
CA GLY A 41 3.42 -17.03 18.94
C GLY A 41 2.52 -16.52 17.81
N ALA A 42 1.37 -15.95 18.19
CA ALA A 42 0.34 -15.49 17.25
C ALA A 42 0.85 -14.43 16.26
N ARG A 43 1.79 -13.56 16.69
CA ARG A 43 2.38 -12.55 15.82
C ARG A 43 3.22 -13.16 14.70
N ARG A 44 3.99 -14.21 15.00
CA ARG A 44 4.76 -14.96 13.99
C ARG A 44 3.84 -15.65 12.99
N ALA A 45 2.82 -16.35 13.49
CA ALA A 45 1.86 -17.05 12.63
C ALA A 45 1.17 -16.08 11.67
N LYS A 46 0.70 -14.94 12.18
CA LYS A 46 0.05 -13.90 11.37
C LYS A 46 0.95 -13.35 10.27
N LEU A 47 2.21 -13.00 10.59
CA LEU A 47 3.14 -12.43 9.60
C LEU A 47 3.51 -13.42 8.50
N LEU A 48 3.58 -14.72 8.81
CA LEU A 48 3.81 -15.76 7.81
C LEU A 48 2.60 -15.99 6.92
N GLU A 49 1.40 -15.94 7.47
CA GLU A 49 0.18 -16.09 6.69
C GLU A 49 0.05 -14.93 5.69
N MET A 50 0.19 -13.68 6.17
CA MET A 50 0.21 -12.49 5.32
C MET A 50 1.28 -12.58 4.21
N SER A 51 2.44 -13.16 4.53
CA SER A 51 3.51 -13.37 3.54
C SER A 51 3.10 -14.33 2.44
N ARG A 52 2.44 -15.44 2.78
CA ARG A 52 1.98 -16.44 1.80
C ARG A 52 0.83 -15.91 0.96
N GLU A 53 -0.14 -15.24 1.58
CA GLU A 53 -1.26 -14.61 0.87
C GLU A 53 -0.78 -13.60 -0.17
N ALA A 54 0.20 -12.76 0.19
CA ALA A 54 0.78 -11.80 -0.74
C ALA A 54 1.58 -12.47 -1.87
N GLU A 55 2.27 -13.58 -1.61
CA GLU A 55 2.92 -14.37 -2.66
C GLU A 55 1.90 -14.96 -3.64
N VAL A 56 0.75 -15.42 -3.15
CA VAL A 56 -0.35 -15.95 -3.97
C VAL A 56 -0.96 -14.84 -4.83
N LEU A 57 -1.27 -13.69 -4.23
CA LEU A 57 -1.81 -12.55 -4.99
C LEU A 57 -0.83 -12.06 -6.05
N ALA A 58 0.46 -11.97 -5.73
CA ALA A 58 1.50 -11.58 -6.68
C ALA A 58 1.56 -12.50 -7.91
N ARG A 59 1.28 -13.80 -7.73
CA ARG A 59 1.17 -14.75 -8.86
C ARG A 59 -0.06 -14.47 -9.71
N TYR A 60 -1.21 -14.26 -9.10
CA TYR A 60 -2.43 -13.91 -9.84
C TYR A 60 -2.27 -12.61 -10.62
N GLU A 61 -1.69 -11.56 -10.03
CA GLU A 61 -1.39 -10.31 -10.74
C GLU A 61 -0.46 -10.54 -11.93
N ALA A 62 0.55 -11.41 -11.76
CA ALA A 62 1.51 -11.75 -12.80
C ALA A 62 0.91 -12.50 -13.99
N GLU A 63 -0.18 -13.23 -13.78
CA GLU A 63 -0.88 -14.00 -14.81
C GLU A 63 -2.10 -13.26 -15.37
N ALA A 64 -2.57 -12.21 -14.68
CA ALA A 64 -3.70 -11.42 -15.12
C ALA A 64 -3.40 -10.67 -16.43
N VAL A 65 -4.43 -10.53 -17.27
CA VAL A 65 -4.39 -9.65 -18.45
C VAL A 65 -4.95 -8.27 -18.14
N ARG A 66 -5.82 -8.18 -17.13
CA ARG A 66 -6.42 -6.96 -16.64
C ARG A 66 -6.60 -7.03 -15.13
N ILE A 67 -6.27 -5.94 -14.46
CA ILE A 67 -6.47 -5.72 -13.03
C ILE A 67 -7.31 -4.46 -12.88
N VAL A 68 -8.40 -4.55 -12.13
CA VAL A 68 -9.17 -3.39 -11.66
C VAL A 68 -9.06 -3.31 -10.16
N GLU A 69 -8.49 -2.23 -9.64
CA GLU A 69 -8.32 -2.03 -8.20
C GLU A 69 -9.17 -0.88 -7.70
N SER A 70 -9.94 -1.10 -6.62
CA SER A 70 -10.59 -0.05 -5.84
C SER A 70 -9.81 0.17 -4.56
N ALA A 71 -9.19 1.34 -4.44
CA ALA A 71 -8.31 1.69 -3.34
C ALA A 71 -8.92 2.83 -2.50
N VAL A 72 -9.34 2.50 -1.28
CA VAL A 72 -10.11 3.42 -0.43
C VAL A 72 -9.25 4.15 0.61
N THR A 73 -8.29 3.45 1.23
CA THR A 73 -7.57 3.96 2.40
C THR A 73 -6.11 4.31 2.17
N SER A 74 -5.52 3.80 1.09
CA SER A 74 -4.13 3.97 0.70
C SER A 74 -4.00 3.87 -0.81
N ILE A 75 -2.93 4.42 -1.37
CA ILE A 75 -2.64 4.31 -2.80
C ILE A 75 -2.42 2.83 -3.19
N PRO A 76 -2.92 2.37 -4.35
CA PRO A 76 -2.73 1.01 -4.87
C PRO A 76 -1.32 0.49 -4.75
N VAL A 77 -1.13 -0.76 -4.29
CA VAL A 77 0.21 -1.33 -4.03
C VAL A 77 1.09 -1.28 -5.28
N LEU A 78 0.50 -1.59 -6.45
CA LEU A 78 1.19 -1.54 -7.75
C LEU A 78 1.61 -0.13 -8.17
N LEU A 79 1.14 0.92 -7.49
CA LEU A 79 1.43 2.33 -7.79
C LEU A 79 2.16 3.04 -6.63
N GLN A 80 2.57 2.33 -5.58
CA GLN A 80 3.32 2.90 -4.45
C GLN A 80 4.81 3.12 -4.78
N THR A 81 5.44 4.08 -4.14
CA THR A 81 6.90 4.19 -4.08
C THR A 81 7.39 3.36 -2.91
N SER A 82 8.63 2.87 -2.96
CA SER A 82 9.25 2.14 -1.85
C SER A 82 9.19 2.93 -0.53
N GLY A 83 9.43 4.25 -0.60
CA GLY A 83 9.30 5.14 0.54
C GLY A 83 7.88 5.18 1.13
N TYR A 84 6.86 5.37 0.29
CA TYR A 84 5.47 5.37 0.75
C TYR A 84 5.07 4.04 1.36
N ALA A 85 5.37 2.95 0.66
CA ALA A 85 5.11 1.60 1.10
C ALA A 85 5.74 1.31 2.48
N GLY A 86 7.00 1.70 2.68
CA GLY A 86 7.73 1.53 3.95
C GLY A 86 7.21 2.39 5.10
N SER A 87 6.39 3.42 4.81
CA SER A 87 5.83 4.31 5.83
C SER A 87 4.45 3.87 6.35
N LEU A 88 3.83 2.86 5.72
CA LEU A 88 2.53 2.35 6.12
C LEU A 88 2.65 1.38 7.32
N PRO A 89 1.72 1.42 8.29
CA PRO A 89 1.74 0.50 9.43
C PRO A 89 1.49 -0.94 8.96
N ALA A 90 2.46 -1.82 9.27
CA ALA A 90 2.38 -3.28 9.21
C ALA A 90 1.77 -3.90 7.93
N VAL A 91 2.58 -3.96 6.87
CA VAL A 91 2.70 -5.19 6.06
C VAL A 91 4.18 -5.35 5.71
N PRO A 92 4.87 -6.39 6.20
CA PRO A 92 6.29 -6.59 5.88
C PRO A 92 6.47 -6.74 4.38
N ASN A 93 7.29 -5.89 3.74
CA ASN A 93 8.17 -6.18 2.60
C ASN A 93 7.72 -7.10 1.44
N LEU A 94 6.44 -7.13 1.07
CA LEU A 94 5.90 -8.02 0.01
C LEU A 94 5.61 -7.31 -1.33
N ARG A 95 6.30 -6.20 -1.63
CA ARG A 95 5.80 -5.17 -2.56
C ARG A 95 6.58 -4.99 -3.89
N PRO A 96 7.92 -4.90 -3.96
CA PRO A 96 8.61 -4.60 -5.23
C PRO A 96 8.37 -5.58 -6.39
N GLU A 97 8.21 -6.89 -6.17
CA GLU A 97 7.93 -7.81 -7.30
C GLU A 97 6.52 -7.65 -7.85
N ARG A 98 5.53 -7.35 -6.99
CA ARG A 98 4.17 -7.01 -7.43
C ARG A 98 4.22 -5.80 -8.36
N GLN A 99 4.93 -4.75 -7.97
CA GLN A 99 5.05 -3.53 -8.75
C GLN A 99 5.70 -3.73 -10.13
N SER A 100 6.71 -4.61 -10.19
CA SER A 100 7.39 -4.97 -11.45
C SER A 100 6.47 -5.66 -12.47
N VAL A 101 5.27 -6.11 -12.08
CA VAL A 101 4.33 -6.73 -12.99
C VAL A 101 3.93 -5.78 -14.13
N LEU A 102 3.84 -4.48 -13.80
CA LEU A 102 3.54 -3.41 -14.75
C LEU A 102 4.74 -3.02 -15.61
N ASP A 103 5.94 -3.53 -15.35
CA ASP A 103 7.13 -3.26 -16.17
C ASP A 103 7.36 -4.35 -17.24
N ARG A 104 6.57 -5.44 -17.21
CA ARG A 104 6.69 -6.55 -18.17
C ARG A 104 6.11 -6.14 -19.52
N LYS A 105 6.77 -6.56 -20.61
CA LYS A 105 6.32 -6.32 -22.00
C LYS A 105 4.90 -6.85 -22.28
N SER A 106 4.52 -7.92 -21.59
CA SER A 106 3.17 -8.51 -21.64
C SER A 106 2.51 -8.47 -20.26
N GLY A 107 2.74 -7.39 -19.49
CA GLY A 107 2.11 -7.19 -18.19
C GLY A 107 0.60 -6.86 -18.31
N PRO A 108 -0.13 -6.91 -17.19
CA PRO A 108 -1.55 -6.59 -17.17
C PRO A 108 -1.81 -5.11 -17.48
N THR A 109 -2.99 -4.85 -18.03
CA THR A 109 -3.58 -3.51 -17.95
C THR A 109 -4.10 -3.26 -16.53
N LEU A 110 -3.89 -2.07 -15.99
CA LEU A 110 -4.33 -1.67 -14.66
C LEU A 110 -5.31 -0.50 -14.77
N LEU A 111 -6.50 -0.67 -14.20
CA LEU A 111 -7.45 0.41 -13.92
C LEU A 111 -7.59 0.57 -12.41
N ALA A 112 -7.06 1.67 -11.87
CA ALA A 112 -7.12 1.97 -10.45
C ALA A 112 -8.13 3.08 -10.16
N TYR A 113 -9.18 2.75 -9.42
CA TYR A 113 -10.07 3.72 -8.78
C TYR A 113 -9.51 4.08 -7.40
N VAL A 114 -9.03 5.30 -7.25
CA VAL A 114 -8.42 5.78 -6.00
C VAL A 114 -9.35 6.77 -5.33
N ASP A 115 -9.80 6.44 -4.12
CA ASP A 115 -10.60 7.37 -3.31
C ASP A 115 -9.75 8.61 -2.98
N GLU A 116 -10.33 9.80 -3.14
CA GLU A 116 -9.68 11.07 -2.83
C GLU A 116 -9.14 11.07 -1.37
N VAL A 117 -9.81 10.39 -0.44
CA VAL A 117 -9.34 10.17 0.93
C VAL A 117 -7.92 9.60 0.96
N ALA A 118 -7.59 8.63 0.11
CA ALA A 118 -6.28 7.99 0.07
C ALA A 118 -5.17 8.98 -0.34
N LEU A 119 -5.49 9.97 -1.17
CA LEU A 119 -4.57 11.02 -1.61
C LEU A 119 -4.31 12.11 -0.56
N HIS A 120 -5.14 12.15 0.49
CA HIS A 120 -5.01 13.10 1.60
C HIS A 120 -4.41 12.50 2.88
N ARG A 121 -4.41 11.17 3.02
CA ARG A 121 -3.84 10.47 4.17
C ARG A 121 -2.32 10.42 4.08
N VAL A 122 -1.68 11.43 4.67
CA VAL A 122 -0.22 11.57 4.68
C VAL A 122 0.43 10.40 5.41
N ALA A 123 1.21 9.61 4.68
CA ALA A 123 2.11 8.59 5.22
C ALA A 123 3.57 9.08 5.09
N GLY A 124 4.40 8.88 6.11
CA GLY A 124 5.83 9.28 6.07
C GLY A 124 6.13 10.78 5.98
N GLY A 125 5.11 11.64 5.99
CA GLY A 125 5.22 13.11 5.99
C GLY A 125 5.01 13.77 4.61
N PRO A 126 4.90 15.12 4.56
CA PRO A 126 4.50 15.85 3.35
C PRO A 126 5.44 15.64 2.15
N ARG A 127 6.76 15.60 2.38
CA ARG A 127 7.76 15.39 1.32
C ARG A 127 7.59 14.03 0.64
N LEU A 128 7.35 13.00 1.44
CA LEU A 128 7.17 11.65 0.95
C LEU A 128 5.83 11.49 0.21
N MET A 129 4.78 12.12 0.73
CA MET A 129 3.48 12.16 0.05
C MET A 129 3.54 12.90 -1.29
N ALA A 130 4.24 14.03 -1.37
CA ALA A 130 4.47 14.74 -2.62
C ALA A 130 5.19 13.84 -3.65
N HIS A 131 6.27 13.19 -3.23
CA HIS A 131 7.01 12.27 -4.09
C HIS A 131 6.11 11.13 -4.60
N GLN A 132 5.33 10.52 -3.72
CA GLN A 132 4.37 9.48 -4.07
C GLN A 132 3.35 9.95 -5.11
N LEU A 133 2.74 11.13 -4.92
CA LEU A 133 1.73 11.66 -5.83
C LEU A 133 2.34 12.04 -7.20
N ARG A 134 3.58 12.54 -7.24
CA ARG A 134 4.30 12.76 -8.50
C ARG A 134 4.53 11.46 -9.27
N GLN A 135 4.92 10.40 -8.57
CA GLN A 135 5.07 9.08 -9.18
C GLN A 135 3.73 8.53 -9.67
N LEU A 136 2.66 8.68 -8.90
CA LEU A 136 1.32 8.30 -9.32
C LEU A 136 0.88 9.04 -10.60
N ALA A 137 1.11 10.35 -10.68
CA ALA A 137 0.83 11.13 -11.90
C ALA A 137 1.66 10.65 -13.10
N ALA A 138 2.95 10.36 -12.90
CA ALA A 138 3.81 9.83 -13.95
C ALA A 138 3.34 8.45 -14.45
N MET A 139 2.84 7.58 -13.56
CA MET A 139 2.30 6.27 -13.95
C MET A 139 1.11 6.39 -14.91
N THR A 140 0.31 7.46 -14.83
CA THR A 140 -0.80 7.71 -15.76
C THR A 140 -0.37 7.98 -17.21
N GLU A 141 0.93 8.19 -17.47
CA GLU A 141 1.48 8.33 -18.82
C GLU A 141 1.68 6.99 -19.53
N ARG A 142 1.66 5.88 -18.77
CA ARG A 142 1.81 4.53 -19.34
C ARG A 142 0.50 4.10 -19.97
N ALA A 143 0.55 3.62 -21.21
CA ALA A 143 -0.64 3.19 -21.96
C ALA A 143 -1.45 2.07 -21.28
N GLN A 144 -0.81 1.26 -20.43
CA GLN A 144 -1.46 0.17 -19.71
C GLN A 144 -1.95 0.54 -18.30
N VAL A 145 -1.83 1.81 -17.89
CA VAL A 145 -2.22 2.26 -16.54
C VAL A 145 -3.21 3.41 -16.64
N GLU A 146 -4.42 3.18 -16.15
CA GLU A 146 -5.44 4.20 -15.97
C GLU A 146 -5.68 4.41 -14.47
N VAL A 147 -5.65 5.67 -14.03
CA VAL A 147 -5.95 6.05 -12.64
C VAL A 147 -7.11 7.03 -12.65
N ARG A 148 -8.16 6.71 -11.91
CA ARG A 148 -9.35 7.53 -11.78
C ARG A 148 -9.64 7.83 -10.32
N VAL A 149 -9.79 9.11 -9.99
CA VAL A 149 -10.06 9.53 -8.61
C VAL A 149 -11.55 9.49 -8.34
N VAL A 150 -11.95 8.83 -7.25
CA VAL A 150 -13.31 8.88 -6.72
C VAL A 150 -13.41 10.07 -5.75
N PRO A 151 -14.10 11.16 -6.11
CA PRO A 151 -14.09 12.39 -5.31
C PRO A 151 -14.93 12.24 -4.03
N PHE A 152 -14.68 13.06 -3.01
CA PHE A 152 -15.44 13.05 -1.74
C PHE A 152 -16.97 13.12 -1.91
N GLY A 153 -17.44 13.77 -2.98
CA GLY A 153 -18.87 13.95 -3.29
C GLY A 153 -19.54 12.75 -3.98
N ALA A 154 -18.81 11.69 -4.33
CA ALA A 154 -19.31 10.54 -5.08
C ALA A 154 -20.33 9.67 -4.31
N GLY A 155 -20.50 9.90 -3.01
CA GLY A 155 -21.34 9.08 -2.15
C GLY A 155 -20.70 7.74 -1.78
N ARG A 156 -21.46 6.88 -1.10
CA ARG A 156 -20.96 5.59 -0.60
C ARG A 156 -20.80 4.60 -1.76
N HIS A 157 -19.59 4.08 -1.93
CA HIS A 157 -19.26 3.04 -2.90
C HIS A 157 -18.63 1.83 -2.17
N PRO A 158 -18.47 0.67 -2.85
CA PRO A 158 -17.98 -0.56 -2.24
C PRO A 158 -16.57 -0.44 -1.63
N ALA A 159 -16.26 -1.34 -0.69
CA ALA A 159 -14.95 -1.41 -0.02
C ALA A 159 -13.81 -1.74 -0.99
N GLY A 160 -12.56 -1.67 -0.55
CA GLY A 160 -11.41 -1.95 -1.42
C GLY A 160 -11.35 -3.41 -1.91
N PHE A 161 -10.99 -3.60 -3.17
CA PHE A 161 -10.85 -4.91 -3.82
C PHE A 161 -9.93 -4.82 -5.05
N GLU A 162 -9.40 -5.97 -5.47
CA GLU A 162 -8.78 -6.16 -6.78
C GLU A 162 -9.61 -7.19 -7.56
N LEU A 163 -10.05 -6.85 -8.78
CA LEU A 163 -10.69 -7.75 -9.72
C LEU A 163 -9.67 -8.08 -10.82
N LEU A 164 -9.33 -9.35 -10.95
CA LEU A 164 -8.33 -9.86 -11.88
C LEU A 164 -9.02 -10.70 -12.96
N ASP A 165 -8.77 -10.35 -14.21
CA ASP A 165 -9.18 -11.16 -15.36
C ASP A 165 -7.99 -11.88 -15.97
N PHE A 166 -8.25 -13.09 -16.45
CA PHE A 166 -7.26 -13.98 -17.05
C PHE A 166 -7.67 -14.31 -18.49
N ALA A 167 -6.69 -14.66 -19.33
CA ALA A 167 -6.96 -15.06 -20.71
C ALA A 167 -7.73 -16.38 -20.80
N ASP A 168 -7.34 -17.36 -19.97
CA ASP A 168 -7.77 -18.76 -20.06
C ASP A 168 -8.54 -19.24 -18.83
N ALA A 169 -8.98 -18.32 -17.95
CA ALA A 169 -9.70 -18.64 -16.72
C ALA A 169 -10.77 -17.60 -16.37
N GLY A 170 -11.71 -17.97 -15.49
CA GLY A 170 -12.72 -17.05 -14.97
C GLY A 170 -12.10 -15.94 -14.09
N PRO A 171 -12.81 -14.81 -13.92
CA PRO A 171 -12.32 -13.69 -13.13
C PRO A 171 -12.24 -14.05 -11.64
N LEU A 172 -11.30 -13.41 -10.95
CA LEU A 172 -11.07 -13.55 -9.51
C LEU A 172 -11.19 -12.20 -8.84
N VAL A 173 -11.74 -12.15 -7.64
CA VAL A 173 -11.72 -10.97 -6.77
C VAL A 173 -10.88 -11.26 -5.54
N TYR A 174 -9.94 -10.38 -5.26
CA TYR A 174 -9.22 -10.33 -4.00
C TYR A 174 -9.75 -9.18 -3.13
N VAL A 175 -10.06 -9.48 -1.87
CA VAL A 175 -10.48 -8.49 -0.88
C VAL A 175 -9.53 -8.54 0.30
N GLU A 176 -8.85 -7.44 0.57
CA GLU A 176 -8.00 -7.33 1.75
C GLU A 176 -8.84 -7.14 3.01
N GLN A 177 -8.58 -7.95 4.03
CA GLN A 177 -9.13 -7.80 5.37
C GLN A 177 -8.01 -7.60 6.40
N PRO A 178 -8.30 -7.01 7.58
CA PRO A 178 -7.29 -6.84 8.62
C PRO A 178 -6.64 -8.17 9.06
N GLY A 179 -5.50 -8.51 8.47
CA GLY A 179 -4.72 -9.70 8.78
C GLY A 179 -5.02 -10.95 7.96
N SER A 180 -5.82 -10.85 6.89
CA SER A 180 -6.03 -11.93 5.91
C SER A 180 -6.49 -11.38 4.56
N GLY A 181 -6.35 -12.17 3.50
CA GLY A 181 -6.95 -11.91 2.20
C GLY A 181 -8.09 -12.88 1.90
N LEU A 182 -9.14 -12.41 1.23
CA LEU A 182 -10.20 -13.27 0.72
C LEU A 182 -10.13 -13.34 -0.81
N VAL A 183 -10.00 -14.55 -1.33
CA VAL A 183 -10.06 -14.86 -2.76
C VAL A 183 -11.45 -15.37 -3.10
N LEU A 184 -12.09 -14.77 -4.09
CA LEU A 184 -13.42 -15.10 -4.60
C LEU A 184 -13.34 -15.39 -6.09
N ASP A 185 -13.65 -16.61 -6.50
CA ASP A 185 -13.59 -17.08 -7.89
C ASP A 185 -14.94 -17.63 -8.40
N GLN A 186 -15.89 -17.84 -7.50
CA GLN A 186 -17.25 -18.25 -7.85
C GLN A 186 -18.01 -17.07 -8.46
N ALA A 187 -18.63 -17.27 -9.62
CA ALA A 187 -19.33 -16.23 -10.36
C ALA A 187 -20.33 -15.42 -9.50
N ALA A 188 -21.11 -16.09 -8.64
CA ALA A 188 -22.05 -15.44 -7.73
C ALA A 188 -21.40 -14.49 -6.71
N HIS A 189 -20.14 -14.73 -6.34
CA HIS A 189 -19.37 -13.88 -5.43
C HIS A 189 -18.59 -12.79 -6.17
N VAL A 190 -18.24 -12.99 -7.44
CA VAL A 190 -17.54 -12.01 -8.28
C VAL A 190 -18.50 -10.95 -8.84
N GLU A 191 -19.71 -11.33 -9.21
CA GLU A 191 -20.70 -10.45 -9.85
C GLU A 191 -20.99 -9.13 -9.09
N PRO A 192 -21.09 -9.11 -7.74
CA PRO A 192 -21.22 -7.86 -6.99
C PRO A 192 -20.07 -6.86 -7.23
N TYR A 193 -18.84 -7.34 -7.42
CA TYR A 193 -17.67 -6.50 -7.67
C TYR A 193 -17.61 -6.01 -9.11
N VAL A 194 -18.08 -6.81 -10.07
CA VAL A 194 -18.27 -6.34 -11.45
C VAL A 194 -19.26 -5.17 -11.49
N ARG A 195 -20.36 -5.26 -10.74
CA ARG A 195 -21.31 -4.14 -10.58
C ARG A 195 -20.70 -2.95 -9.82
N ALA A 196 -19.82 -3.22 -8.84
CA ALA A 196 -19.08 -2.18 -8.14
C ALA A 196 -18.20 -1.38 -9.10
N VAL A 197 -17.50 -2.04 -10.02
CA VAL A 197 -16.69 -1.39 -11.06
C VAL A 197 -17.55 -0.45 -11.91
N ALA A 198 -18.72 -0.88 -12.38
CA ALA A 198 -19.64 -0.02 -13.13
C ALA A 198 -20.12 1.20 -12.32
N THR A 199 -20.31 1.02 -11.00
CA THR A 199 -20.67 2.13 -10.10
C THR A 199 -19.53 3.13 -9.98
N LEU A 200 -18.31 2.65 -9.71
CA LEU A 200 -17.09 3.46 -9.64
C LEU A 200 -16.87 4.23 -10.95
N ASP A 201 -17.09 3.57 -12.08
CA ASP A 201 -16.96 4.17 -13.41
C ASP A 201 -17.87 5.40 -13.60
N SER A 202 -19.09 5.34 -13.07
CA SER A 202 -20.07 6.42 -13.18
C SER A 202 -19.80 7.62 -12.28
N VAL A 203 -19.03 7.44 -11.20
CA VAL A 203 -18.81 8.49 -10.18
C VAL A 203 -17.37 9.02 -10.15
N ALA A 204 -16.41 8.23 -10.64
CA ALA A 204 -15.01 8.63 -10.67
C ALA A 204 -14.77 9.70 -11.72
N LEU A 205 -13.85 10.62 -11.41
CA LEU A 205 -13.35 11.60 -12.37
C LEU A 205 -12.76 10.90 -13.60
N ASP A 206 -12.85 11.55 -14.76
CA ASP A 206 -12.15 11.09 -15.96
C ASP A 206 -10.62 11.10 -15.75
N PRO A 207 -9.84 10.38 -16.58
CA PRO A 207 -8.39 10.27 -16.40
C PRO A 207 -7.66 11.62 -16.37
N MET A 208 -8.08 12.60 -17.20
CA MET A 208 -7.43 13.92 -17.25
C MET A 208 -7.70 14.72 -15.99
N ARG A 209 -8.95 14.75 -15.51
CA ARG A 209 -9.30 15.44 -14.25
C ARG A 209 -8.66 14.78 -13.03
N SER A 210 -8.58 13.45 -13.04
CA SER A 210 -7.92 12.65 -12.00
C SER A 210 -6.44 13.01 -11.90
N ARG A 211 -5.72 13.00 -13.03
CA ARG A 211 -4.31 13.41 -13.10
C ARG A 211 -4.10 14.83 -12.60
N ARG A 212 -4.93 15.78 -13.04
CA ARG A 212 -4.84 17.18 -12.62
C ARG A 212 -5.00 17.33 -11.10
N LEU A 213 -5.96 16.61 -10.49
CA LEU A 213 -6.14 16.61 -9.05
C LEU A 213 -4.92 16.05 -8.31
N ILE A 214 -4.37 14.93 -8.79
CA ILE A 214 -3.15 14.32 -8.22
C ILE A 214 -1.97 15.29 -8.28
N GLU A 215 -1.75 15.96 -9.41
CA GLU A 215 -0.69 16.95 -9.59
C GLU A 215 -0.87 18.18 -8.68
N GLN A 216 -2.10 18.65 -8.50
CA GLN A 216 -2.42 19.74 -7.57
C GLN A 216 -2.11 19.37 -6.12
N LEU A 217 -2.47 18.16 -5.70
CA LEU A 217 -2.17 17.67 -4.36
C LEU A 217 -0.67 17.50 -4.14
N ALA A 218 0.06 16.99 -5.15
CA ALA A 218 1.52 16.89 -5.09
C ALA A 218 2.16 18.27 -4.84
N ALA A 219 1.80 19.28 -5.63
CA ALA A 219 2.29 20.65 -5.49
C ALA A 219 1.94 21.27 -4.12
N ARG A 220 0.73 20.99 -3.60
CA ARG A 220 0.32 21.44 -2.26
C ARG A 220 1.19 20.84 -1.15
N TYR A 221 1.55 19.56 -1.25
CA TYR A 221 2.43 18.95 -0.24
C TYR A 221 3.88 19.45 -0.35
N GLU A 222 4.35 19.77 -1.56
CA GLU A 222 5.65 20.44 -1.77
C GLU A 222 5.69 21.81 -1.09
N SER A 223 4.65 22.64 -1.25
CA SER A 223 4.61 23.97 -0.63
C SER A 223 4.59 23.92 0.91
N VAL A 224 4.02 22.87 1.50
CA VAL A 224 4.06 22.65 2.96
C VAL A 224 5.47 22.34 3.45
N VAL A 225 6.29 21.67 2.63
CA VAL A 225 7.70 21.40 2.94
C VAL A 225 8.50 22.71 2.88
N GLU A 226 8.29 23.52 1.84
CA GLU A 226 8.98 24.80 1.65
C GLU A 226 8.65 25.84 2.73
N ALA A 227 7.40 25.84 3.21
CA ALA A 227 6.96 26.73 4.28
C ALA A 227 7.52 26.39 5.69
N ARG A 228 8.15 25.21 5.86
CA ARG A 228 8.85 24.83 7.10
C ARG A 228 10.36 25.00 6.93
N PRO A 229 10.97 26.11 7.41
CA PRO A 229 12.42 26.22 7.40
C PRO A 229 13.05 25.13 8.29
N GLN A 230 14.18 24.57 7.83
CA GLN A 230 15.01 23.66 8.63
C GLN A 230 15.60 24.43 9.82
N GLY A 231 14.89 24.43 10.95
CA GLY A 231 15.30 25.16 12.15
C GLY A 231 14.10 25.74 12.87
N GLY A 232 13.38 24.89 13.61
CA GLY A 232 12.27 25.30 14.45
C GLY A 232 12.12 24.30 15.57
N ASP A 233 12.90 24.50 16.62
CA ASP A 233 12.74 23.85 17.92
C ASP A 233 11.26 23.98 18.33
N PHE A 234 10.60 22.88 18.66
CA PHE A 234 9.21 22.91 19.14
C PHE A 234 9.20 23.47 20.57
N PRO A 235 8.64 24.66 20.86
CA PRO A 235 8.34 25.04 22.23
C PRO A 235 7.04 24.31 22.60
N GLY A 236 7.15 23.10 23.13
CA GLY A 236 5.97 22.36 23.59
C GLY A 236 6.19 20.96 24.16
N GLN A 237 7.38 20.36 24.01
CA GLN A 237 7.61 18.98 24.47
C GLN A 237 8.42 18.83 25.77
N GLN A 238 8.76 19.93 26.46
CA GLN A 238 9.45 19.86 27.77
C GLN A 238 8.56 20.13 29.00
N ALA A 239 7.27 20.40 28.84
CA ALA A 239 6.38 20.68 29.99
C ALA A 239 5.46 19.51 30.41
N ARG A 240 5.85 18.24 30.15
CA ARG A 240 5.10 17.06 30.63
C ARG A 240 5.95 15.99 31.33
N LEU A 241 7.11 16.36 31.86
CA LEU A 241 7.92 15.47 32.73
C LEU A 241 8.30 16.10 34.08
N ALA A 242 7.61 17.17 34.50
CA ALA A 242 7.71 17.68 35.85
C ALA A 242 6.29 17.95 36.39
N GLY A 243 5.73 16.99 37.13
CA GLY A 243 4.48 17.20 37.85
C GLY A 243 3.50 16.02 37.86
N GLN A 244 3.94 14.79 38.16
CA GLN A 244 3.04 13.74 38.64
C GLN A 244 3.72 12.91 39.74
N HIS A 245 3.97 13.55 40.89
CA HIS A 245 3.89 12.85 42.17
C HIS A 245 2.67 13.43 42.91
N GLY A 246 1.55 12.74 42.79
CA GLY A 246 0.33 12.99 43.53
C GLY A 246 -0.35 11.65 43.77
N ASP A 247 -0.42 11.26 45.03
CA ASP A 247 -1.05 10.05 45.55
C ASP A 247 -2.44 9.82 44.95
N VAL A 248 -2.71 8.56 44.58
CA VAL A 248 -4.06 8.05 44.38
C VAL A 248 -4.41 7.17 45.57
N PRO A 249 -5.42 7.51 46.40
CA PRO A 249 -5.77 6.69 47.55
C PRO A 249 -6.50 5.43 47.08
N VAL A 250 -6.08 4.29 47.63
CA VAL A 250 -6.76 3.00 47.50
C VAL A 250 -8.02 3.06 48.38
N VAL A 251 -9.19 3.10 47.73
CA VAL A 251 -10.47 2.89 48.41
C VAL A 251 -10.67 1.38 48.58
N ARG A 252 -10.84 0.95 49.83
CA ARG A 252 -11.23 -0.39 50.24
C ARG A 252 -12.74 -0.57 50.13
#